data_AF-A0A3D2EYC6-F1
#
_entry.id   AF-A0A3D2EYC6-F1
#
_cell.length_a   1.000
_cell.length_b   1.000
_cell.length_c   1.000
_cell.angle_alpha   90.00
_cell.angle_beta   90.00
_cell.angle_gamma   90.00
#
_symmetry.space_group_name_H-M   'P 1'
#
loop_
_entity.id
_entity.type
_entity.pdbx_description
1 polymer ?
#
loop_
_entity_poly.entity_id
_entity_poly.type
_entity_poly.pdbx_seq_one_letter_code
_entity_poly.pdbx_strand_id
1 'polypeptide(L)'
;MKRMITVSALSVLLASCSSTELLKSPVPDQPAAETGVVKVYSSSEEVNDDPCAHKHGDPQDYCYQNLAVEREDPEICKRVKGERFLSEKKNPPKNKCISMVAAKTCMPALCDKIKRGEFYNSIKCKQRISRLCP
;
A
#
# COMPACT_ATOMS: atom_id res chain seq x y z
N MET A 1 48.34 21.68 30.84
CA MET A 1 47.21 22.02 31.74
C MET A 1 46.01 21.18 31.30
N LYS A 2 45.59 20.21 32.12
CA LYS A 2 44.44 19.32 31.82
C LYS A 2 43.17 20.01 32.34
N ARG A 3 42.14 20.16 31.49
CA ARG A 3 40.78 20.45 31.93
C ARG A 3 39.87 19.34 31.42
N MET A 4 39.60 18.39 32.31
CA MET A 4 38.44 17.52 32.25
C MET A 4 37.20 18.38 32.49
N ILE A 5 36.18 18.26 31.63
CA ILE A 5 34.83 18.70 31.95
C ILE A 5 33.94 17.46 31.83
N THR A 6 33.44 17.05 32.99
CA THR A 6 32.56 15.93 33.23
C THR A 6 31.09 16.34 33.19
N VAL A 7 30.31 15.50 32.50
CA VAL A 7 28.94 15.05 32.81
C VAL A 7 27.80 16.08 32.83
N SER A 8 26.84 15.89 31.93
CA SER A 8 25.43 15.79 32.35
C SER A 8 24.62 15.03 31.32
N ALA A 9 24.28 13.79 31.66
CA ALA A 9 23.26 13.00 30.98
C ALA A 9 21.90 13.52 31.44
N LEU A 10 21.19 14.22 30.55
CA LEU A 10 19.79 14.59 30.77
C LEU A 10 18.91 13.46 30.23
N SER A 11 18.60 12.51 31.10
CA SER A 11 17.54 11.52 30.91
C SER A 11 16.19 12.21 31.08
N VAL A 12 15.38 12.31 30.02
CA VAL A 12 13.98 12.76 30.13
C VAL A 12 13.07 11.80 29.36
N LEU A 13 12.43 10.95 30.17
CA LEU A 13 11.06 10.44 30.10
C LEU A 13 10.61 9.71 28.81
N LEU A 14 10.69 8.37 28.89
CA LEU A 14 9.85 7.45 28.13
C LEU A 14 8.38 7.68 28.49
N ALA A 15 7.59 8.16 27.54
CA ALA A 15 6.13 8.13 27.64
C ALA A 15 5.64 6.70 27.35
N SER A 16 5.19 6.01 28.40
CA SER A 16 4.48 4.74 28.31
C SER A 16 3.02 4.98 27.91
N CYS A 17 2.63 4.64 26.69
CA CYS A 17 1.21 4.51 26.33
C CYS A 17 0.72 3.12 26.76
N SER A 18 -0.19 3.13 27.74
CA SER A 18 -0.92 1.96 28.23
C SER A 18 -1.88 1.38 27.19
N SER A 19 -2.13 0.09 27.40
CA SER A 19 -2.94 -0.88 26.67
C SER A 19 -4.32 -0.41 26.21
N THR A 20 -4.69 -0.81 24.98
CA THR A 20 -6.08 -1.04 24.57
C THR A 20 -6.28 -2.55 24.38
N GLU A 21 -6.83 -3.20 25.39
CA GLU A 21 -7.52 -4.49 25.29
C GLU A 21 -9.03 -4.21 25.30
N LEU A 22 -9.83 -5.17 24.79
CA LEU A 22 -11.30 -5.20 24.70
C LEU A 22 -11.93 -4.36 23.56
N LEU A 23 -12.63 -4.93 22.57
CA LEU A 23 -13.69 -5.95 22.68
C LEU A 23 -13.65 -6.94 21.51
N LYS A 24 -13.61 -8.23 21.87
CA LYS A 24 -13.97 -9.35 21.01
C LYS A 24 -15.48 -9.57 21.12
N SER A 25 -16.21 -9.39 20.03
CA SER A 25 -17.65 -9.66 20.02
C SER A 25 -17.93 -11.17 20.10
N PRO A 26 -18.99 -11.60 20.80
CA PRO A 26 -19.41 -12.99 20.87
C PRO A 26 -20.05 -13.43 19.55
N VAL A 27 -19.65 -14.62 19.09
CA VAL A 27 -20.35 -15.42 18.07
C VAL A 27 -21.59 -16.03 18.74
N PRO A 28 -22.78 -15.95 18.15
CA PRO A 28 -23.90 -16.80 18.55
C PRO A 28 -23.79 -18.18 17.88
N ASP A 29 -23.74 -19.21 18.72
CA ASP A 29 -23.89 -20.62 18.33
C ASP A 29 -25.31 -20.91 17.80
N GLN A 30 -25.35 -21.45 16.59
CA GLN A 30 -26.18 -22.52 15.98
C GLN A 30 -27.67 -22.72 16.41
N PRO A 31 -28.49 -23.27 15.50
CA PRO A 31 -28.63 -24.73 15.54
C PRO A 31 -28.59 -25.44 14.18
N ALA A 32 -28.39 -26.74 14.30
CA ALA A 32 -28.03 -27.71 13.28
C ALA A 32 -29.20 -28.14 12.37
N ALA A 33 -28.77 -28.63 11.20
CA ALA A 33 -29.28 -29.76 10.44
C ALA A 33 -30.73 -29.70 9.94
N GLU A 34 -30.88 -29.50 8.63
CA GLU A 34 -31.72 -30.39 7.84
C GLU A 34 -31.07 -30.69 6.48
N THR A 35 -31.20 -31.94 6.10
CA THR A 35 -30.55 -32.68 5.03
C THR A 35 -30.98 -32.27 3.63
N GLY A 36 -30.07 -32.37 2.65
CA GLY A 36 -30.45 -32.76 1.29
C GLY A 36 -29.73 -32.02 0.16
N VAL A 37 -28.99 -32.82 -0.62
CA VAL A 37 -28.36 -32.52 -1.92
C VAL A 37 -26.94 -31.96 -1.83
N VAL A 38 -26.00 -32.91 -1.73
CA VAL A 38 -24.64 -32.76 -2.23
C VAL A 38 -24.72 -32.51 -3.74
N LYS A 39 -24.69 -31.24 -4.16
CA LYS A 39 -24.27 -30.91 -5.53
C LYS A 39 -22.74 -30.96 -5.56
N VAL A 40 -22.27 -32.00 -6.24
CA VAL A 40 -20.91 -32.24 -6.66
C VAL A 40 -20.23 -30.94 -7.08
N TYR A 41 -19.11 -30.64 -6.42
CA TYR A 41 -18.16 -29.61 -6.81
C TYR A 41 -17.61 -29.94 -8.21
N SER A 42 -17.86 -29.05 -9.16
CA SER A 42 -17.13 -29.04 -10.42
C SER A 42 -16.16 -27.86 -10.40
N SER A 43 -14.91 -28.22 -10.18
CA SER A 43 -13.68 -27.60 -10.68
C SER A 43 -13.80 -26.32 -11.53
N SER A 44 -12.98 -25.35 -11.12
CA SER A 44 -12.15 -24.47 -11.95
C SER A 44 -12.83 -23.51 -12.92
N GLU A 45 -13.26 -22.34 -12.42
CA GLU A 45 -12.94 -21.05 -13.05
C GLU A 45 -12.84 -20.00 -11.93
N GLU A 46 -11.61 -19.62 -11.54
CA GLU A 46 -11.43 -18.35 -10.84
C GLU A 46 -11.80 -17.25 -11.84
N VAL A 47 -13.05 -16.78 -11.78
CA VAL A 47 -13.45 -15.56 -12.48
C VAL A 47 -12.62 -14.44 -11.86
N ASN A 48 -11.46 -14.17 -12.46
CA ASN A 48 -10.66 -13.00 -12.23
C ASN A 48 -11.44 -11.82 -12.83
N ASP A 49 -12.52 -11.41 -12.16
CA ASP A 49 -13.25 -10.21 -12.52
C ASP A 49 -12.35 -9.02 -12.17
N ASP A 50 -11.58 -8.58 -13.16
CA ASP A 50 -10.75 -7.40 -13.06
C ASP A 50 -11.67 -6.16 -13.05
N PRO A 51 -11.83 -5.49 -11.89
CA PRO A 51 -12.80 -4.41 -11.74
C PRO A 51 -12.46 -3.18 -12.61
N CYS A 52 -11.27 -3.12 -13.19
CA CYS A 52 -10.78 -2.04 -14.03
C CYS A 52 -10.78 -2.38 -15.53
N ALA A 53 -11.13 -3.61 -15.93
CA ALA A 53 -11.04 -4.06 -17.33
C ALA A 53 -11.98 -3.33 -18.28
N HIS A 54 -13.18 -2.93 -17.82
CA HIS A 54 -14.20 -2.25 -18.63
C HIS A 54 -13.93 -0.74 -18.84
N LYS A 55 -12.82 -0.22 -18.31
CA LYS A 55 -12.41 1.18 -18.50
C LYS A 55 -11.29 1.24 -19.54
N HIS A 56 -11.07 2.41 -20.15
CA HIS A 56 -10.01 2.61 -21.14
C HIS A 56 -9.26 3.92 -20.89
N GLY A 57 -8.00 3.99 -21.35
CA GLY A 57 -7.16 5.19 -21.22
C GLY A 57 -6.94 5.64 -19.78
N ASP A 58 -6.97 6.96 -19.52
CA ASP A 58 -6.72 7.51 -18.18
C ASP A 58 -7.68 6.98 -17.11
N PRO A 59 -9.01 6.85 -17.35
CA PRO A 59 -9.92 6.22 -16.39
C PRO A 59 -9.49 4.81 -15.93
N GLN A 60 -8.92 4.01 -16.83
CA GLN A 60 -8.41 2.69 -16.48
C GLN A 60 -7.15 2.78 -15.63
N ASP A 61 -6.23 3.66 -15.99
CA ASP A 61 -5.00 3.90 -15.23
C ASP A 61 -5.29 4.38 -13.80
N TYR A 62 -6.25 5.29 -13.64
CA TYR A 62 -6.70 5.75 -12.32
C TYR A 62 -7.36 4.64 -11.51
N CYS A 63 -8.14 3.77 -12.16
CA CYS A 63 -8.75 2.61 -11.51
C CYS A 63 -7.68 1.68 -10.94
N TYR A 64 -6.70 1.25 -11.75
CA TYR A 64 -5.62 0.40 -11.26
C TYR A 64 -4.74 1.09 -10.21
N GLN A 65 -4.51 2.41 -10.32
CA GLN A 65 -3.79 3.17 -9.30
C GLN A 65 -4.50 3.10 -7.94
N ASN A 66 -5.81 3.35 -7.92
CA ASN A 66 -6.58 3.31 -6.67
C ASN A 66 -6.64 1.89 -6.11
N LEU A 67 -6.88 0.91 -6.97
CA LEU A 67 -6.94 -0.50 -6.58
C LEU A 67 -5.62 -0.98 -5.98
N ALA A 68 -4.48 -0.59 -6.54
CA ALA A 68 -3.16 -0.90 -6.00
C ALA A 68 -2.95 -0.35 -4.59
N VAL A 69 -3.43 0.88 -4.34
CA VAL A 69 -3.30 1.54 -3.03
C VAL A 69 -4.26 0.93 -2.01
N GLU A 70 -5.50 0.65 -2.41
CA GLU A 70 -6.51 0.03 -1.56
C GLU A 70 -6.10 -1.38 -1.13
N ARG A 71 -5.55 -2.17 -2.06
CA ARG A 71 -5.08 -3.53 -1.80
C ARG A 71 -3.64 -3.62 -1.30
N GLU A 72 -2.96 -2.48 -1.17
CA GLU A 72 -1.55 -2.41 -0.79
C GLU A 72 -0.62 -3.25 -1.68
N ASP A 73 -1.04 -3.49 -2.93
CA ASP A 73 -0.38 -4.38 -3.87
C ASP A 73 0.34 -3.58 -4.99
N PRO A 74 1.68 -3.48 -4.95
CA PRO A 74 2.44 -2.76 -5.96
C PRO A 74 2.45 -3.46 -7.33
N GLU A 75 2.08 -4.73 -7.42
CA GLU A 75 2.05 -5.47 -8.68
C GLU A 75 0.90 -5.00 -9.57
N ILE A 76 -0.21 -4.53 -8.98
CA ILE A 76 -1.33 -3.91 -9.72
C ILE A 76 -0.86 -2.66 -10.48
N CYS A 77 0.11 -1.90 -9.96
CA CYS A 77 0.70 -0.76 -10.66
C CYS A 77 1.34 -1.13 -12.01
N LYS A 78 1.61 -2.42 -12.28
CA LYS A 78 2.10 -2.87 -13.59
C LYS A 78 1.04 -2.72 -14.69
N ARG A 79 -0.25 -2.70 -14.33
CA ARG A 79 -1.38 -2.58 -15.26
C ARG A 79 -1.64 -1.13 -15.71
N VAL A 80 -1.03 -0.15 -15.04
CA VAL A 80 -1.09 1.27 -15.44
C VAL A 80 -0.22 1.50 -16.68
N LYS A 81 -0.85 1.87 -17.80
CA LYS A 81 -0.20 2.03 -19.11
C LYS A 81 0.40 3.42 -19.31
N GLY A 82 -0.35 4.46 -18.97
CA GLY A 82 0.08 5.85 -19.10
C GLY A 82 0.22 6.33 -20.54
N GLU A 83 -0.61 5.86 -21.46
CA GLU A 83 -0.48 6.10 -22.92
C GLU A 83 -0.40 7.60 -23.29
N ARG A 84 -1.15 8.47 -22.59
CA ARG A 84 -1.12 9.93 -22.81
C ARG A 84 0.12 10.63 -22.25
N PHE A 85 0.87 9.95 -21.38
CA PHE A 85 2.09 10.46 -20.76
C PHE A 85 3.36 9.99 -21.49
N LEU A 86 3.21 9.31 -22.62
CA LEU A 86 4.34 8.89 -23.46
C LEU A 86 4.86 10.03 -24.34
N SER A 87 4.00 10.96 -24.76
CA SER A 87 4.33 12.09 -25.64
C SER A 87 4.86 13.30 -24.87
N GLU A 88 4.39 13.50 -23.64
CA GLU A 88 4.88 14.53 -22.74
C GLU A 88 5.98 13.89 -21.89
N LYS A 89 7.18 14.46 -21.81
CA LYS A 89 8.28 14.00 -20.91
C LYS A 89 7.92 14.11 -19.41
N LYS A 90 6.63 14.07 -19.06
CA LYS A 90 6.05 14.09 -17.73
C LYS A 90 5.99 12.66 -17.20
N ASN A 91 6.01 12.57 -15.88
CA ASN A 91 6.18 11.30 -15.18
C ASN A 91 5.02 10.34 -15.45
N PRO A 92 5.29 9.05 -15.75
CA PRO A 92 4.22 8.08 -15.98
C PRO A 92 3.33 7.90 -14.74
N PRO A 93 2.01 7.72 -14.91
CA PRO A 93 1.07 7.47 -13.80
C PRO A 93 1.44 6.22 -12.97
N LYS A 94 2.22 5.31 -13.54
CA LYS A 94 2.82 4.16 -12.85
C LYS A 94 3.77 4.55 -11.72
N ASN A 95 4.62 5.56 -11.91
CA ASN A 95 5.55 6.03 -10.88
C ASN A 95 4.78 6.63 -9.68
N LYS A 96 3.71 7.38 -9.96
CA LYS A 96 2.78 7.87 -8.94
C LYS A 96 2.15 6.71 -8.18
N CYS A 97 1.65 5.69 -8.88
CA CYS A 97 1.05 4.49 -8.28
C CYS A 97 2.01 3.83 -7.28
N ILE A 98 3.24 3.52 -7.71
CA ILE A 98 4.26 2.89 -6.84
C ILE A 98 4.55 3.77 -5.62
N SER A 99 4.71 5.09 -5.81
CA SER A 99 4.96 6.01 -4.69
C SER A 99 3.81 6.07 -3.68
N MET A 100 2.56 5.93 -4.13
CA MET A 100 1.40 5.92 -3.25
C MET A 100 1.33 4.61 -2.45
N VAL A 101 1.54 3.46 -3.10
CA VAL A 101 1.59 2.16 -2.42
C VAL A 101 2.71 2.15 -1.39
N ALA A 102 3.91 2.60 -1.76
CA ALA A 102 5.07 2.66 -0.86
C ALA A 102 4.84 3.53 0.37
N ALA A 103 4.11 4.64 0.21
CA ALA A 103 3.71 5.50 1.32
C ALA A 103 2.63 4.88 2.20
N LYS A 104 1.68 4.14 1.61
CA LYS A 104 0.61 3.45 2.33
C LYS A 104 1.15 2.30 3.17
N THR A 105 2.11 1.54 2.63
CA THR A 105 2.70 0.35 3.29
C THR A 105 3.95 0.65 4.08
N CYS A 106 4.43 1.90 4.08
CA CYS A 106 5.69 2.29 4.71
C CYS A 106 6.89 1.44 4.26
N MET A 107 6.96 1.11 2.97
CA MET A 107 8.03 0.28 2.38
C MET A 107 8.95 1.11 1.46
N PRO A 108 10.06 1.68 1.98
CA PRO A 108 11.00 2.47 1.18
C PRO A 108 11.59 1.74 -0.03
N ALA A 109 11.74 0.42 0.04
CA ALA A 109 12.28 -0.40 -1.04
C ALA A 109 11.42 -0.35 -2.32
N LEU A 110 10.11 -0.10 -2.20
CA LEU A 110 9.24 0.06 -3.38
C LEU A 110 9.61 1.30 -4.19
N CYS A 111 10.15 2.35 -3.57
CA CYS A 111 10.60 3.56 -4.27
C CYS A 111 11.74 3.28 -5.27
N ASP A 112 12.50 2.20 -5.08
CA ASP A 112 13.58 1.82 -6.01
C ASP A 112 13.06 1.26 -7.34
N LYS A 113 11.77 0.87 -7.39
CA LYS A 113 11.08 0.49 -8.63
C LYS A 113 10.66 1.70 -9.48
N ILE A 114 10.76 2.93 -8.96
CA ILE A 114 10.38 4.15 -9.67
C ILE A 114 11.48 4.54 -10.66
N LYS A 115 11.15 4.55 -11.96
CA LYS A 115 12.05 5.03 -13.02
C LYS A 115 12.20 6.55 -12.95
N ARG A 116 13.23 7.11 -13.60
CA ARG A 116 13.49 8.57 -13.64
C ARG A 116 12.25 9.37 -14.01
N GLY A 117 12.14 10.57 -13.43
CA GLY A 117 11.19 11.59 -13.81
C GLY A 117 11.14 12.75 -12.81
N GLU A 118 10.62 13.89 -13.24
CA GLU A 118 10.68 15.15 -12.49
C GLU A 118 9.82 15.14 -11.21
N PHE A 119 8.55 14.75 -11.32
CA PHE A 119 7.57 14.81 -10.22
C PHE A 119 7.63 13.64 -9.23
N TYR A 120 7.58 12.41 -9.73
CA TYR A 120 7.70 11.15 -8.99
C TYR A 120 9.04 10.50 -9.32
N ASN A 121 9.93 10.44 -8.33
CA ASN A 121 11.21 9.75 -8.40
C ASN A 121 11.50 9.08 -7.05
N SER A 122 12.49 8.18 -7.04
CA SER A 122 12.86 7.42 -5.84
C SER A 122 13.17 8.33 -4.64
N ILE A 123 13.88 9.44 -4.85
CA ILE A 123 14.24 10.39 -3.77
C ILE A 123 12.99 11.00 -3.13
N LYS A 124 12.10 11.60 -3.94
CA LYS A 124 10.85 12.22 -3.45
C LYS A 124 9.92 11.19 -2.80
N CYS A 125 9.89 9.96 -3.33
CA CYS A 125 9.14 8.86 -2.74
C CYS A 125 9.65 8.51 -1.34
N LYS A 126 10.97 8.31 -1.17
CA LYS A 126 11.57 8.02 0.14
C LYS A 126 11.35 9.16 1.14
N GLN A 127 11.53 10.40 0.72
CA GLN A 127 11.24 11.58 1.53
C GLN A 127 9.79 11.63 2.00
N ARG A 128 8.83 11.27 1.13
CA ARG A 128 7.42 11.19 1.49
C ARG A 128 7.18 10.12 2.55
N ILE A 129 7.77 8.94 2.40
CA ILE A 129 7.66 7.85 3.38
C ILE A 129 8.21 8.28 4.74
N SER A 130 9.41 8.85 4.79
CA SER A 130 10.03 9.33 6.04
C SER A 130 9.21 10.40 6.78
N ARG A 131 8.26 11.06 6.12
CA ARG A 131 7.34 12.02 6.76
C ARG A 131 6.04 11.38 7.25
N LEU A 132 5.60 10.30 6.61
CA LEU A 132 4.30 9.68 6.87
C LEU A 132 4.38 8.45 7.78
N CYS A 133 5.56 7.82 7.82
CA CYS A 133 5.79 6.56 8.51
C CYS A 133 6.79 6.81 9.66
N PRO A 134 6.33 6.81 10.92
CA PRO A 134 7.16 7.02 12.11
C PRO A 134 8.06 5.82 12.42
#